data_AF-A0A3D4JEG3-F1
#
_entry.id   AF-A0A3D4JEG3-F1
#
_cell.length_a   1.000
_cell.length_b   1.000
_cell.length_c   1.000
_cell.angle_alpha   90.00
_cell.angle_beta   90.00
_cell.angle_gamma   90.00
#
_symmetry.space_group_name_H-M   'P 1'
#
loop_
_entity.id
_entity.type
_entity.pdbx_description
1 polymer ?
#
loop_
_entity_poly.entity_id
_entity_poly.type
_entity_poly.pdbx_seq_one_letter_code
_entity_poly.pdbx_strand_id
1 'polypeptide(L)'
;MLNNEEERPPLIVECPHCHLQVIPTADNHCPSCREDINNRLDITPRRVVLLVYESEELPPYCYNCGAHTDRYVRTSADEESGLETIIFGEKSPEKTSNVIVFLPECDLCSESEIELVEVDYEKQTMKIMVDIKLQEKVFQFRET
;
A
#
# COMPACT_ATOMS: atom_id res chain seq x y z
N MET A 1 37.69 -4.68 40.33
CA MET A 1 37.80 -4.84 38.87
C MET A 1 36.39 -4.74 38.33
N LEU A 2 36.04 -3.60 37.74
CA LEU A 2 34.70 -3.29 37.25
C LEU A 2 34.68 -3.57 35.74
N ASN A 3 34.19 -4.75 35.36
CA ASN A 3 33.73 -4.98 33.99
C ASN A 3 32.23 -5.29 34.08
N ASN A 4 31.44 -4.23 34.27
CA ASN A 4 30.03 -4.27 33.90
C ASN A 4 29.98 -4.06 32.38
N GLU A 5 30.05 -5.15 31.63
CA GLU A 5 29.55 -5.15 30.27
C GLU A 5 28.03 -5.01 30.38
N GLU A 6 27.55 -3.76 30.39
CA GLU A 6 26.15 -3.48 30.12
C GLU A 6 25.85 -4.00 28.71
N GLU A 7 25.37 -5.24 28.62
CA GLU A 7 24.71 -5.75 27.42
C GLU A 7 23.50 -4.85 27.15
N ARG A 8 23.72 -3.77 26.41
CA ARG A 8 22.64 -2.99 25.85
C ARG A 8 21.90 -3.92 24.91
N PRO A 9 20.61 -4.21 25.14
CA PRO A 9 19.85 -5.06 24.24
C PRO A 9 19.99 -4.48 22.82
N PRO A 10 20.21 -5.32 21.80
CA PRO A 10 20.33 -4.83 20.43
C PRO A 10 19.06 -4.04 20.10
N LEU A 11 19.24 -2.77 19.74
CA LEU A 11 18.13 -1.90 19.39
C LEU A 11 17.51 -2.44 18.09
N ILE A 12 16.39 -3.14 18.20
CA ILE A 12 15.61 -3.56 17.05
C ILE A 12 14.96 -2.30 16.47
N VAL A 13 15.22 -2.02 15.19
CA VAL A 13 14.69 -0.86 14.47
C VAL A 13 13.96 -1.30 13.21
N GLU A 14 12.96 -0.54 12.78
CA GLU A 14 12.33 -0.71 11.47
C GLU A 14 13.25 -0.11 10.40
N CYS A 15 13.69 -0.93 9.44
CA CYS A 15 14.46 -0.43 8.31
C CYS A 15 13.57 0.44 7.41
N PRO A 16 13.96 1.68 7.07
CA PRO A 16 13.10 2.55 6.25
C PRO A 16 13.02 2.12 4.78
N HIS A 17 13.88 1.21 4.32
CA HIS A 17 13.92 0.74 2.92
C HIS A 17 13.04 -0.49 2.67
N CYS A 18 13.04 -1.43 3.62
CA CYS A 18 12.33 -2.70 3.46
C CYS A 18 11.26 -2.94 4.52
N HIS A 19 11.12 -2.05 5.51
CA HIS A 19 10.16 -2.09 6.61
C HIS A 19 10.27 -3.30 7.56
N LEU A 20 11.23 -4.19 7.35
CA LEU A 20 11.53 -5.26 8.30
C LEU A 20 12.13 -4.69 9.60
N GLN A 21 11.69 -5.25 10.73
CA GLN A 21 12.38 -5.09 12.00
C GLN A 21 13.71 -5.85 11.97
N VAL A 22 14.80 -5.12 12.12
CA VAL A 22 16.15 -5.67 12.03
C VAL A 22 17.03 -5.17 13.17
N ILE A 23 18.07 -5.95 13.46
CA ILE A 23 19.23 -5.48 14.22
C ILE A 23 20.25 -5.01 13.17
N PRO A 24 20.54 -3.71 13.08
CA PRO A 24 21.50 -3.20 12.12
C PRO A 24 22.89 -3.80 12.32
N THR A 25 23.68 -3.85 11.24
CA THR A 25 25.12 -4.14 11.36
C THR A 25 25.83 -3.02 12.11
N ALA A 26 27.07 -3.25 12.54
CA ALA A 26 27.89 -2.23 13.20
C ALA A 26 28.05 -0.94 12.37
N ASP A 27 27.97 -1.05 11.04
CA ASP A 27 28.03 0.06 10.10
C ASP A 27 26.64 0.64 9.75
N ASN A 28 25.61 0.37 10.56
CA ASN A 28 24.22 0.82 10.36
C ASN A 28 23.53 0.30 9.08
N HIS A 29 23.95 -0.84 8.52
CA HIS A 29 23.28 -1.40 7.34
C HIS A 29 22.21 -2.40 7.74
N CYS A 30 21.13 -2.46 6.95
CA CYS A 30 20.09 -3.46 7.11
C CYS A 30 20.59 -4.84 6.65
N PRO A 31 20.52 -5.90 7.48
CA PRO A 31 20.95 -7.24 7.06
C PRO A 31 20.08 -7.85 5.93
N SER A 32 18.85 -7.34 5.74
CA SER A 32 17.90 -7.84 4.75
C SER A 32 18.09 -7.18 3.37
N CYS A 33 18.02 -5.86 3.29
CA CYS A 33 18.14 -5.13 2.01
C CYS A 33 19.56 -4.61 1.74
N ARG A 34 20.45 -4.64 2.73
CA ARG A 34 21.84 -4.15 2.68
C ARG A 34 21.99 -2.64 2.52
N GLU A 35 20.91 -1.86 2.59
CA GLU A 35 20.97 -0.40 2.58
C GLU A 35 21.30 0.17 3.97
N ASP A 36 21.93 1.34 4.00
CA ASP A 36 22.18 2.10 5.24
C ASP A 36 20.85 2.56 5.83
N ILE A 37 20.50 2.13 7.04
CA ILE A 37 19.22 2.46 7.69
C ILE A 37 19.04 3.96 7.98
N ASN A 38 20.12 4.74 7.97
CA ASN A 38 20.06 6.19 8.16
C ASN A 38 19.82 6.91 6.84
N ASN A 39 20.06 6.24 5.71
CA ASN A 39 19.74 6.79 4.42
C ASN A 39 18.21 6.90 4.29
N ARG A 40 17.74 8.12 4.10
CA ARG A 40 16.34 8.44 3.85
C ARG A 40 16.14 9.11 2.49
N LEU A 41 17.23 9.28 1.74
CA LEU A 41 17.23 9.86 0.40
C LEU A 41 17.05 8.71 -0.59
N ASP A 42 16.15 8.90 -1.55
CA ASP A 42 15.90 7.97 -2.66
C ASP A 42 15.48 6.55 -2.25
N ILE A 43 14.75 6.42 -1.13
CA ILE A 43 14.06 5.16 -0.79
C ILE A 43 13.07 4.87 -1.91
N THR A 44 13.42 3.91 -2.78
CA THR A 44 12.50 3.40 -3.80
C THR A 44 11.45 2.57 -3.06
N PRO A 45 10.16 2.98 -3.08
CA PRO A 45 9.11 2.25 -2.38
C PRO A 45 9.07 0.81 -2.87
N ARG A 46 9.02 -0.15 -1.96
CA ARG A 46 8.89 -1.54 -2.36
C ARG A 46 7.43 -1.79 -2.73
N ARG A 47 7.16 -1.78 -4.04
CA ARG A 47 5.81 -1.93 -4.59
C ARG A 47 5.34 -3.38 -4.56
N VAL A 48 4.13 -3.61 -4.08
CA VAL A 48 3.46 -4.92 -3.98
C VAL A 48 1.99 -4.80 -4.38
N VAL A 49 1.38 -5.90 -4.85
CA VAL A 49 -0.05 -5.93 -5.17
C VAL A 49 -0.87 -6.11 -3.90
N LEU A 50 -1.84 -5.23 -3.67
CA LEU A 50 -2.83 -5.34 -2.60
C LEU A 50 -4.24 -5.47 -3.21
N LEU A 51 -5.00 -6.47 -2.73
CA LEU A 51 -6.43 -6.59 -3.00
C LEU A 51 -7.20 -5.73 -2.00
N VAL A 52 -8.03 -4.80 -2.48
CA VAL A 52 -8.87 -3.89 -1.69
C VAL A 52 -10.34 -4.12 -2.04
N TYR A 53 -11.21 -4.19 -1.04
CA TYR A 53 -12.66 -4.33 -1.24
C TYR A 53 -13.35 -2.96 -1.34
N GLU A 54 -14.43 -2.90 -2.12
CA GLU A 54 -15.32 -1.73 -2.14
C GLU A 54 -15.82 -1.46 -0.71
N SER A 55 -15.61 -0.22 -0.22
CA SER A 55 -15.92 0.21 1.15
C SER A 55 -15.04 -0.36 2.28
N GLU A 56 -13.91 -1.00 1.98
CA GLU A 56 -12.94 -1.37 3.02
C GLU A 56 -12.30 -0.13 3.66
N GLU A 57 -12.23 -0.11 4.99
CA GLU A 57 -11.42 0.86 5.73
C GLU A 57 -9.95 0.46 5.68
N LEU A 58 -9.11 1.37 5.16
CA LEU A 58 -7.67 1.16 5.09
C LEU A 58 -6.95 1.92 6.21
N PRO A 59 -5.86 1.38 6.76
CA PRO A 59 -5.08 2.05 7.80
C PRO A 59 -4.41 3.32 7.24
N PRO A 60 -4.08 4.31 8.09
CA PRO A 60 -3.66 5.66 7.69
C PRO A 60 -2.19 5.71 7.22
N TYR A 61 -1.83 4.92 6.21
CA TYR A 61 -0.49 4.88 5.62
C TYR A 61 -0.61 5.05 4.11
N CYS A 62 0.08 6.04 3.56
CA CYS A 62 0.02 6.38 2.13
C CYS A 62 0.30 5.16 1.25
N TYR A 63 -0.61 4.90 0.30
CA TYR A 63 -0.48 3.77 -0.62
C TYR A 63 0.79 3.83 -1.47
N ASN A 64 1.36 5.03 -1.68
CA ASN A 64 2.50 5.19 -2.57
C ASN A 64 3.86 5.07 -1.88
N CYS A 65 4.00 5.63 -0.67
CA CYS A 65 5.28 5.76 0.04
C CYS A 65 5.29 5.21 1.47
N GLY A 66 4.16 4.71 1.97
CA GLY A 66 4.06 4.12 3.32
C GLY A 66 4.14 5.12 4.48
N ALA A 67 4.21 6.42 4.23
CA ALA A 67 4.19 7.46 5.26
C ALA A 67 2.79 7.58 5.90
N HIS A 68 2.71 7.93 7.19
CA HIS A 68 1.43 8.16 7.85
C HIS A 68 0.65 9.32 7.18
N THR A 69 -0.66 9.15 6.98
CA THR A 69 -1.55 10.18 6.41
C THR A 69 -2.98 9.99 6.89
N ASP A 70 -3.66 11.10 7.20
CA ASP A 70 -5.10 11.12 7.54
C ASP A 70 -5.98 11.43 6.31
N ARG A 71 -5.36 11.62 5.14
CA ARG A 71 -6.05 11.99 3.90
C ARG A 71 -6.31 10.74 3.06
N TYR A 72 -7.54 10.65 2.53
CA TYR A 72 -7.99 9.56 1.67
C TYR A 72 -8.52 10.10 0.34
N VAL A 73 -8.14 9.47 -0.77
CA VAL A 73 -8.55 9.83 -2.12
C VAL A 73 -9.51 8.78 -2.68
N ARG A 74 -10.57 9.25 -3.35
CA ARG A 74 -11.57 8.38 -4.00
C ARG A 74 -10.99 7.85 -5.31
N THR A 75 -10.82 6.54 -5.39
CA THR A 75 -10.40 5.82 -6.60
C THR A 75 -11.57 5.02 -7.14
N SER A 76 -11.92 5.20 -8.41
CA SER A 76 -13.02 4.45 -9.04
C SER A 76 -12.57 3.79 -10.34
N ALA A 77 -13.10 2.60 -10.59
CA ALA A 77 -13.00 1.93 -11.88
C ALA A 77 -14.42 1.57 -12.34
N ASP A 78 -14.71 1.85 -13.60
CA ASP A 78 -16.02 1.63 -14.22
C ASP A 78 -15.90 0.52 -15.26
N GLU A 79 -16.83 -0.44 -15.22
CA GLU A 79 -17.00 -1.39 -16.30
C GLU A 79 -17.56 -0.64 -17.51
N GLU A 80 -16.75 -0.40 -18.54
CA GLU A 80 -17.23 0.22 -19.78
C GLU A 80 -18.28 -0.72 -20.38
N SER A 81 -19.56 -0.34 -20.26
CA SER A 81 -20.65 -1.05 -20.90
C SER A 81 -20.43 -0.94 -22.40
N GLY A 82 -20.00 -2.03 -23.04
CA GLY A 82 -19.77 -2.06 -24.48
C GLY A 82 -20.97 -1.46 -25.22
N LEU A 83 -20.76 -0.33 -25.88
CA LEU A 83 -21.75 0.35 -26.73
C LEU A 83 -22.09 -0.45 -28.02
N GLU A 84 -21.77 -1.75 -28.09
CA GLU A 84 -22.06 -2.59 -29.25
C GLU A 84 -23.52 -3.11 -29.33
N THR A 85 -24.41 -2.79 -28.38
CA THR A 85 -25.81 -3.28 -28.41
C THR A 85 -26.87 -2.21 -28.69
N ILE A 86 -26.54 -1.11 -29.37
CA ILE A 86 -27.56 -0.13 -29.81
C ILE A 86 -28.32 -0.59 -31.08
N ILE A 87 -27.90 -1.67 -31.74
CA ILE A 87 -28.57 -2.16 -32.97
C ILE A 87 -29.82 -3.00 -32.68
N PHE A 88 -29.93 -3.64 -31.51
CA PHE A 88 -31.11 -4.47 -31.17
C PHE A 88 -31.72 -4.00 -29.86
N GLY A 89 -32.83 -3.27 -29.98
CA GLY A 89 -33.58 -2.74 -28.86
C GLY A 89 -34.17 -3.86 -28.00
N GLU A 90 -33.70 -3.93 -26.76
CA GLU A 90 -34.44 -4.28 -25.54
C GLU A 90 -33.56 -3.82 -24.37
N LYS A 91 -33.99 -2.76 -23.66
CA LYS A 91 -33.22 -2.17 -22.57
C LYS A 91 -33.17 -3.13 -21.38
N SER A 92 -32.04 -3.84 -21.21
CA SER A 92 -31.63 -4.31 -19.88
C SER A 92 -31.23 -3.08 -19.06
N PRO A 93 -31.64 -2.94 -17.79
CA PRO A 93 -31.22 -1.80 -16.99
C PRO A 93 -29.70 -1.79 -16.88
N GLU A 94 -29.15 -0.61 -17.06
CA GLU A 94 -27.75 -0.20 -16.92
C GLU A 94 -27.06 -0.97 -15.78
N LYS A 95 -26.28 -2.00 -16.15
CA LYS A 95 -25.24 -2.55 -15.27
C LYS A 95 -23.92 -1.85 -15.62
N THR A 96 -23.80 -0.58 -15.28
CA THR A 96 -22.47 -0.03 -15.04
C THR A 96 -22.08 -0.50 -13.66
N SER A 97 -21.30 -1.57 -13.60
CA SER A 97 -20.70 -2.02 -12.35
C SER A 97 -19.53 -1.08 -12.09
N ASN A 98 -19.67 -0.14 -11.16
CA ASN A 98 -18.54 0.68 -10.70
C ASN A 98 -17.98 0.03 -9.42
N VAL A 99 -16.66 0.06 -9.24
CA VAL A 99 -16.02 -0.26 -7.96
C VAL A 99 -15.40 1.03 -7.43
N ILE A 100 -15.61 1.37 -6.16
CA ILE A 100 -15.04 2.56 -5.52
C ILE A 100 -14.25 2.18 -4.27
N VAL A 101 -13.00 2.62 -4.18
CA VAL A 101 -12.17 2.45 -2.99
C VAL A 101 -11.59 3.78 -2.53
N PHE A 102 -11.31 3.91 -1.23
CA PHE A 102 -10.69 5.10 -0.65
C PHE A 102 -9.26 4.78 -0.24
N LEU A 103 -8.28 5.31 -0.98
CA LEU A 103 -6.87 5.05 -0.72
C LEU A 103 -6.27 6.14 0.18
N PRO A 104 -5.54 5.78 1.25
CA PRO A 104 -4.77 6.75 2.02
C PRO A 104 -3.64 7.33 1.16
N GLU A 105 -3.53 8.65 1.07
CA GLU A 105 -2.53 9.33 0.23
C GLU A 105 -2.00 10.59 0.92
N CYS A 106 -0.68 10.81 0.92
CA CYS A 106 -0.07 12.01 1.52
C CYS A 106 0.13 13.13 0.47
N ASP A 107 0.26 14.38 0.94
CA ASP A 107 0.45 15.55 0.08
C ASP A 107 1.64 15.43 -0.88
N LEU A 108 2.70 14.72 -0.49
CA LEU A 108 3.89 14.53 -1.33
C LEU A 108 3.64 13.60 -2.52
N CYS A 109 2.62 12.76 -2.47
CA CYS A 109 2.34 11.75 -3.50
C CYS A 109 1.10 12.06 -4.33
N SER A 110 0.44 13.22 -4.15
CA SER A 110 -0.83 13.54 -4.83
C SER A 110 -0.77 13.58 -6.34
N GLU A 111 0.41 13.84 -6.90
CA GLU A 111 0.63 13.87 -8.35
C GLU A 111 0.98 12.48 -8.91
N SER A 112 1.05 11.44 -8.07
CA SER A 112 1.39 10.08 -8.50
C SER A 112 0.17 9.37 -9.06
N GLU A 113 0.28 8.79 -10.26
CA GLU A 113 -0.79 7.96 -10.80
C GLU A 113 -0.92 6.64 -10.04
N ILE A 114 -2.16 6.20 -9.82
CA ILE A 114 -2.46 4.91 -9.22
C ILE A 114 -2.25 3.83 -10.29
N GLU A 115 -1.40 2.86 -9.98
CA GLU A 115 -1.17 1.70 -10.83
C GLU A 115 -2.16 0.59 -10.46
N LEU A 116 -3.24 0.51 -11.25
CA LEU A 116 -4.31 -0.49 -11.13
C LEU A 116 -3.94 -1.76 -11.90
N VAL A 117 -4.01 -2.91 -11.23
CA VAL A 117 -3.64 -4.21 -11.81
C VAL A 117 -4.86 -4.94 -12.36
N GLU A 118 -5.95 -4.98 -11.60
CA GLU A 118 -7.17 -5.72 -11.95
C GLU A 118 -8.37 -5.17 -11.18
N VAL A 119 -9.55 -5.26 -11.78
CA VAL A 119 -10.83 -4.93 -11.12
C VAL A 119 -11.75 -6.13 -11.30
N ASP A 120 -12.34 -6.59 -10.20
CA ASP A 120 -13.37 -7.62 -10.21
C ASP A 120 -14.69 -6.97 -9.82
N TYR A 121 -15.50 -6.66 -10.84
CA TYR A 121 -16.80 -6.00 -10.69
C TYR A 121 -17.85 -6.89 -10.01
N GLU A 122 -17.74 -8.21 -10.15
CA GLU A 122 -18.67 -9.15 -9.50
C GLU A 122 -18.39 -9.23 -8.00
N LYS A 123 -17.11 -9.26 -7.61
CA LYS A 123 -16.67 -9.30 -6.21
C LYS A 123 -16.52 -7.93 -5.57
N GLN A 124 -16.67 -6.84 -6.34
CA GLN A 124 -16.47 -5.47 -5.89
C GLN A 124 -15.07 -5.28 -5.27
N THR A 125 -14.03 -5.66 -6.01
CA THR A 125 -12.62 -5.54 -5.54
C THR A 125 -11.69 -4.93 -6.57
N MET A 126 -10.62 -4.29 -6.10
CA MET A 126 -9.51 -3.79 -6.92
C MET A 126 -8.18 -4.40 -6.46
N LYS A 127 -7.33 -4.80 -7.41
CA LYS A 127 -5.91 -5.08 -7.16
C LYS A 127 -5.09 -3.88 -7.57
N ILE A 128 -4.36 -3.30 -6.62
CA ILE A 128 -3.64 -2.03 -6.79
C ILE A 128 -2.19 -2.23 -6.35
N MET A 129 -1.26 -1.59 -7.04
CA MET A 129 0.14 -1.52 -6.62
C MET A 129 0.30 -0.49 -5.51
N VAL A 130 0.79 -0.94 -4.35
CA VAL A 130 0.97 -0.11 -3.16
C VAL A 130 2.35 -0.35 -2.54
N ASP A 131 2.76 0.52 -1.64
CA ASP A 131 3.93 0.29 -0.80
C ASP A 131 3.70 -0.88 0.17
N ILE A 132 4.74 -1.69 0.38
CA ILE A 132 4.70 -2.87 1.25
C ILE A 132 4.21 -2.55 2.67
N LYS A 133 4.51 -1.35 3.20
CA LYS A 133 4.08 -0.96 4.54
C LYS A 133 2.57 -0.87 4.65
N LEU A 134 1.88 -0.35 3.62
CA LEU A 134 0.42 -0.33 3.61
C LEU A 134 -0.13 -1.76 3.60
N GLN A 135 0.41 -2.64 2.76
CA GLN A 135 -0.03 -4.03 2.69
C GLN A 135 0.11 -4.75 4.04
N GLU A 136 1.27 -4.64 4.70
CA GLU A 136 1.52 -5.23 6.01
C GLU A 136 0.51 -4.73 7.06
N LYS A 137 0.21 -3.43 7.04
CA LYS A 137 -0.75 -2.81 7.96
C LYS A 137 -2.18 -3.25 7.68
N VAL A 138 -2.57 -3.39 6.41
CA VAL A 138 -3.89 -3.93 6.03
C VAL A 138 -4.05 -5.36 6.49
N PHE A 139 -3.03 -6.21 6.34
CA PHE A 139 -3.09 -7.58 6.84
C PHE A 139 -3.23 -7.64 8.37
N GLN A 140 -2.49 -6.81 9.11
CA GLN A 140 -2.65 -6.68 10.57
C GLN A 140 -4.05 -6.20 10.95
N PHE A 141 -4.63 -5.25 10.19
CA PHE A 141 -5.95 -4.68 10.43
C PHE A 141 -7.09 -5.66 10.13
N ARG A 142 -6.92 -6.56 9.17
CA ARG A 142 -7.92 -7.60 8.84
C ARG A 142 -7.95 -8.75 9.85
N GLU A 143 -6.87 -8.94 10.60
CA GLU A 143 -6.78 -9.98 11.64
C GLU A 143 -7.40 -9.55 12.98
N THR A 144 -7.73 -8.27 13.14
CA THR A 144 -8.41 -7.71 14.33
C THR A 144 -9.91 -7.68 14.20
#